data_AF-A0A452ZKS4-F1
#
_entry.id   AF-A0A452ZKS4-F1
#
_cell.length_a   1.000
_cell.length_b   1.000
_cell.length_c   1.000
_cell.angle_alpha   90.00
_cell.angle_beta   90.00
_cell.angle_gamma   90.00
#
_symmetry.space_group_name_H-M   'P 1'
#
loop_
_entity.id
_entity.type
_entity.pdbx_description
1 polymer ?
#
loop_
_entity_poly.entity_id
_entity_poly.type
_entity_poly.pdbx_seq_one_letter_code
_entity_poly.pdbx_strand_id
1 'polypeptide(L)' 'HHWDICGDDVTRVVLSIVRGEQSPESINDTVLVLIPKVLNPTLLSQFRPISLCNVIYKIASKVVANRLKVVLPDIISE' A
#
# COMPACT_ATOMS: atom_id res chain seq x y z
N HIS A 1 -21.74 -5.22 0.14
CA HIS A 1 -23.03 -4.58 0.50
C HIS A 1 -22.93 -3.11 0.96
N HIS A 2 -21.74 -2.50 1.14
CA HIS A 2 -21.63 -1.08 1.49
C HIS A 2 -20.88 -0.23 0.44
N TRP A 3 -20.52 -0.83 -0.70
CA TRP A 3 -19.78 -0.14 -1.75
C TRP A 3 -20.58 1.00 -2.37
N ASP A 4 -21.90 0.84 -2.46
CA ASP A 4 -22.80 1.87 -2.98
C ASP A 4 -22.83 3.14 -2.09
N ILE A 5 -22.33 3.04 -0.86
CA ILE A 5 -22.26 4.14 0.10
C ILE A 5 -20.88 4.80 0.09
N CYS A 6 -19.81 4.00 0.09
CA CYS A 6 -18.44 4.52 0.24
C CYS A 6 -17.60 4.54 -1.04
N GLY A 7 -18.06 3.88 -2.11
CA GLY A 7 -17.28 3.66 -3.33
C GLY A 7 -16.87 4.94 -4.03
N ASP A 8 -17.77 5.92 -4.09
CA ASP A 8 -17.50 7.23 -4.70
C ASP A 8 -16.44 8.01 -3.91
N ASP A 9 -16.51 7.97 -2.58
CA ASP A 9 -15.55 8.65 -1.70
C ASP A 9 -14.17 8.00 -1.78
N VAL A 10 -14.11 6.67 -1.71
CA VAL A 10 -12.88 5.90 -1.87
C VAL A 10 -12.24 6.21 -3.22
N THR A 11 -13.03 6.15 -4.30
CA THR A 11 -12.54 6.39 -5.67
C THR A 11 -12.02 7.82 -5.82
N ARG A 12 -12.76 8.81 -5.31
CA ARG A 12 -12.38 10.23 -5.36
C ARG A 12 -11.05 10.49 -4.67
N VAL A 13 -10.88 9.99 -3.44
CA VAL A 13 -9.62 10.18 -2.67
C VAL A 13 -8.44 9.45 -3.32
N VAL A 14 -8.65 8.23 -3.84
CA VAL A 14 -7.57 7.52 -4.54
C VAL A 14 -7.15 8.27 -5.81
N LEU A 15 -8.11 8.78 -6.59
CA LEU A 15 -7.80 9.50 -7.81
C LEU A 15 -7.10 10.84 -7.55
N SER A 16 -7.50 11.61 -6.54
CA SER A 16 -6.82 12.87 -6.19
C SER A 16 -5.36 12.62 -5.81
N ILE A 17 -5.08 11.58 -5.02
CA ILE A 17 -3.71 11.19 -4.65
C ILE A 17 -2.91 10.78 -5.89
N VAL A 18 -3.46 9.91 -6.73
CA VAL A 18 -2.76 9.38 -7.92
C VAL A 18 -2.54 10.46 -8.99
N ARG A 19 -3.35 11.51 -9.02
CA ARG A 19 -3.17 12.69 -9.89
C ARG A 19 -2.21 13.72 -9.30
N GLY A 20 -1.77 13.55 -8.06
CA GLY A 20 -0.89 14.49 -7.36
C GLY A 20 -1.62 15.73 -6.83
N GLU A 21 -2.95 15.71 -6.79
CA GLU A 21 -3.78 16.81 -6.27
C GLU A 21 -3.80 16.82 -4.73
N GLN A 22 -3.56 15.66 -4.09
CA GLN A 22 -3.51 15.49 -2.64
C GLN A 22 -2.33 14.62 -2.21
N SER A 23 -1.74 14.93 -1.06
CA SER A 23 -0.67 14.11 -0.46
C SER A 23 -1.25 12.86 0.22
N PRO A 24 -0.61 11.67 0.10
CA PRO A 24 -0.98 10.49 0.85
C PRO A 24 -0.50 10.49 2.30
N GLU A 25 0.20 11.54 2.77
CA GLU A 25 0.79 11.62 4.12
C GLU A 25 -0.22 11.32 5.23
N SER A 26 -1.45 11.84 5.14
CA SER A 26 -2.49 11.65 6.16
C SER A 26 -3.00 10.21 6.28
N ILE A 27 -2.63 9.32 5.35
CA ILE A 27 -3.06 7.92 5.33
C ILE A 27 -1.88 6.93 5.19
N ASN A 28 -0.64 7.41 5.20
CA ASN A 28 0.55 6.55 5.07
C ASN A 28 0.99 5.91 6.41
N ASP A 29 0.35 6.31 7.51
CA ASP A 29 0.57 5.72 8.82
C ASP A 29 0.41 4.20 8.76
N THR A 30 1.41 3.51 9.30
CA THR A 30 1.54 2.06 9.19
C THR A 30 1.83 1.47 10.55
N VAL A 31 1.02 0.49 10.95
CA VAL A 31 1.30 -0.31 12.15
C VAL A 31 2.23 -1.45 11.74
N LEU A 32 3.41 -1.49 12.36
CA LEU A 32 4.35 -2.59 12.16
C LEU A 32 4.03 -3.74 13.12
N VAL A 33 3.68 -4.90 12.56
CA VAL A 33 3.45 -6.14 13.32
C VAL A 33 4.61 -7.09 13.08
N LEU A 34 5.16 -7.65 14.15
CA LEU A 34 6.25 -8.63 14.09
C LEU A 34 5.70 -10.04 14.29
N ILE A 35 5.71 -10.85 13.23
CA ILE A 35 5.27 -12.25 13.31
C ILE A 35 6.49 -13.15 13.54
N PRO A 36 6.52 -13.95 14.61
CA PRO A 36 7.64 -14.86 14.88
C PRO A 36 7.76 -15.94 13.79
N LYS A 37 8.98 -16.22 13.32
CA LYS A 37 9.28 -17.31 12.37
C LYS A 37 9.69 -18.62 13.07
N VAL A 38 10.04 -18.55 14.35
CA VAL A 38 10.53 -19.67 15.16
C VAL A 38 9.89 -19.63 16.55
N LEU A 39 9.94 -20.76 17.26
CA LEU A 39 9.54 -20.83 18.67
C LEU A 39 10.58 -20.08 19.53
N ASN A 40 10.11 -19.18 20.41
CA ASN A 40 10.93 -18.36 21.31
C ASN A 40 11.99 -17.49 20.58
N PRO A 41 11.57 -16.49 19.79
CA PRO A 41 12.50 -15.60 19.10
C PRO A 41 13.27 -14.72 20.08
N THR A 42 14.59 -14.62 19.89
CA THR A 42 15.52 -13.79 20.66
C THR A 42 16.19 -12.71 19.82
N LEU A 43 16.15 -12.83 18.48
CA LEU A 43 16.73 -11.89 17.53
C LEU A 43 15.64 -11.27 16.65
N LEU A 44 15.78 -9.98 16.29
CA LEU A 44 14.85 -9.31 15.37
C LEU A 44 14.78 -10.00 14.00
N SER A 45 15.88 -10.57 13.54
CA SER A 45 15.95 -11.34 12.28
C SER A 45 15.08 -12.60 12.30
N GLN A 46 14.61 -13.05 13.46
CA GLN A 46 13.70 -14.18 13.62
C GLN A 46 12.22 -13.77 13.50
N PHE A 47 11.93 -12.49 13.34
CA PHE A 47 10.59 -12.00 13.02
C PHE A 47 10.45 -11.73 11.52
N ARG A 48 9.22 -11.86 11.03
CA ARG A 48 8.78 -11.34 9.74
C ARG A 48 7.98 -10.06 10.02
N PRO A 49 8.47 -8.87 9.62
CA PRO A 49 7.68 -7.65 9.72
C PRO A 49 6.53 -7.69 8.72
N ILE A 50 5.34 -7.28 9.16
CA ILE A 50 4.19 -7.00 8.30
C ILE A 50 3.73 -5.56 8.57
N SER A 51 3.67 -4.78 7.50
CA SER A 51 3.13 -3.43 7.50
C SER A 51 1.61 -3.47 7.32
N LEU A 52 0.87 -3.09 8.36
CA LEU A 52 -0.56 -2.87 8.28
C LEU A 52 -0.83 -1.41 7.94
N CYS A 53 -0.96 -1.14 6.64
CA CYS A 53 -1.26 0.20 6.10
C CYS A 53 -2.76 0.42 5.90
N ASN A 54 -3.17 1.68 5.77
CA ASN A 54 -4.52 2.08 5.39
C ASN A 54 -4.93 1.46 4.03
N VAL A 55 -6.19 0.99 3.91
CA VAL A 55 -6.72 0.40 2.67
C VAL A 55 -6.70 1.40 1.52
N ILE A 56 -7.03 2.67 1.76
CA ILE A 56 -6.97 3.74 0.74
C ILE A 56 -5.54 3.87 0.20
N TYR A 57 -4.55 3.88 1.10
CA TYR A 57 -3.13 3.94 0.73
C TYR A 57 -2.73 2.72 -0.10
N LYS A 58 -3.21 1.51 0.26
CA LYS A 58 -2.95 0.28 -0.51
C LYS A 58 -3.54 0.35 -1.92
N ILE A 59 -4.76 0.88 -2.07
CA ILE A 59 -5.40 1.04 -3.38
C ILE A 59 -4.59 2.02 -4.24
N ALA A 60 -4.26 3.21 -3.72
CA ALA A 60 -3.48 4.21 -4.45
C ALA A 60 -2.10 3.65 -4.88
N SER A 61 -1.38 3.01 -3.96
CA SER A 61 -0.09 2.37 -4.25
C SER A 61 -0.22 1.29 -5.33
N LYS A 62 -1.31 0.51 -5.31
CA LYS A 62 -1.55 -0.53 -6.32
C LYS A 62 -1.83 0.06 -7.70
N VAL A 63 -2.56 1.18 -7.78
CA VAL A 63 -2.79 1.88 -9.06
C VAL A 63 -1.47 2.35 -9.65
N VAL A 64 -0.60 2.97 -8.85
CA VAL A 64 0.74 3.41 -9.30
C VAL A 64 1.58 2.22 -9.75
N ALA A 65 1.65 1.15 -8.94
CA ALA A 65 2.38 -0.06 -9.30
C ALA A 65 1.89 -0.70 -10.61
N ASN A 66 0.57 -0.70 -10.85
CA ASN A 66 0.01 -1.22 -12.09
C ASN A 66 0.37 -0.35 -13.31
N ARG A 67 0.46 0.98 -13.15
CA ARG A 67 0.95 1.88 -14.20
C ARG A 67 2.43 1.63 -14.49
N LEU A 68 3.25 1.50 -13.44
CA LEU A 68 4.68 1.20 -13.58
C LEU A 68 4.93 -0.15 -14.23
N LYS A 69 4.11 -1.17 -13.94
CA LYS A 69 4.23 -2.50 -14.54
C LYS A 69 4.23 -2.47 -16.08
N VAL A 70 3.55 -1.52 -16.71
CA VAL A 70 3.48 -1.40 -18.17
C VAL A 70 4.80 -0.87 -18.75
N VAL A 71 5.49 0.04 -18.05
CA VAL A 71 6.71 0.68 -18.53
C VAL A 71 8.00 -0.01 -18.07
N LEU A 72 7.93 -0.79 -16.99
CA LEU A 72 9.09 -1.48 -16.43
C LEU A 72 9.84 -2.38 -17.43
N PRO A 73 9.18 -3.20 -18.27
CA PRO A 73 9.89 -4.05 -19.24
C PRO A 73 10.81 -3.28 -20.19
N ASP A 74 10.43 -2.08 -20.61
CA ASP A 74 11.20 -1.24 -21.53
C ASP A 74 12.41 -0.59 -20.84
N ILE A 75 12.34 -0.38 -19.52
CA ILE A 75 13.39 0.27 -18.73
C ILE A 75 14.43 -0.74 -18.23
N ILE A 76 14.01 -1.96 -17.90
CA ILE A 76 14.90 -2.97 -17.28
C ILE A 76 15.56 -3.92 -18.29
N SER A 77 15.23 -3.83 -19.58
CA SER A 77 15.78 -4.72 -20.62
C SER A 77 17.09 -4.20 -21.23
N GLU A 78 17.90 -3.47 -20.47
CA GLU A 78 19.29 -3.11 -20.80
C GLU A 78 20.28 -3.95 -19.98
#